data_AF-A0A918QPR3-F1
#
_entry.id   AF-A0A918QPR3-F1
#
_cell.length_a   1.000
_cell.length_b   1.000
_cell.length_c   1.000
_cell.angle_alpha   90.00
_cell.angle_beta   90.00
_cell.angle_gamma   90.00
#
_symmetry.space_group_name_H-M   'P 1'
#
loop_
_entity.id
_entity.type
_entity.pdbx_description
1 polymer ?
#
loop_
_entity_poly.entity_id
_entity_poly.type
_entity_poly.pdbx_seq_one_letter_code
_entity_poly.pdbx_strand_id
1 'polypeptide(L)'
;MEKDRRIDGRYRLIREIGAGGMGVVWLARDELLERDVALKCARVPDGRSARRLRREARNAGRFHHANIVSVLNFVVDGSVCWIVMEYLPSRSLREIIREQGRIGPEAAGSLGCQIADALAVSHRAGVVHGDVTPENILVTPDGVAKLTDFGISRAAWGETTQSAGVRGKPRYMPPEVAREKAPDHKSDVFSLGASLYAAVEGRSPYGEAEHALAYLNRAAEGRIEPPRRAGPLTDPLSAMLRADPRRRPGAAAVRQLLMELTPPPPEVRRRLRKTRGGPLAALRARALPRGARPSGRAAGLTALALAGVAAVAVLGPWDLTGVVGGGRTAPPPPGPVAAVLDDRRADPCALLGLDALARHGHAEVDGDYGEFDRCDVLISAERGGPVVADVVLSFSADRAELGSRARTERIGEVVVSELPGEKDECERNLRLADGHEIWISARREREPAPDLCALAGAATEHAVSVLNRGPVPERPGSFAPKSLARLDACALLDTGALRRAGAWRPPDADFARWECAWRSTAGDTAVNVVFSRDNEPAGSGRPKTLGGRRAHVEPGGHGDDTCVVRTEYRDYRDPSGGSAVELVLLEVWGKRPQRELCATAETLTTAVAAELPR
;
A
#
# COMPACT_ATOMS: atom_id res chain seq x y z
N MET A 1 7.29 10.74 22.50
CA MET A 1 6.78 9.76 23.50
C MET A 1 7.81 9.67 24.62
N GLU A 2 7.36 9.64 25.87
CA GLU A 2 8.22 9.76 27.04
C GLU A 2 8.45 8.39 27.71
N LYS A 3 9.65 8.20 28.26
CA LYS A 3 10.01 7.04 29.08
C LYS A 3 9.08 6.96 30.30
N ASP A 4 8.78 5.75 30.76
CA ASP A 4 7.88 5.45 31.87
C ASP A 4 6.38 5.80 31.66
N ARG A 5 5.99 6.28 30.47
CA ARG A 5 4.58 6.35 30.08
C ARG A 5 3.97 4.94 30.06
N ARG A 6 2.74 4.82 30.56
CA ARG A 6 1.92 3.61 30.46
C ARG A 6 1.02 3.69 29.22
N ILE A 7 1.00 2.62 28.44
CA ILE A 7 0.10 2.40 27.31
C ILE A 7 -0.98 1.43 27.75
N ASP A 8 -2.25 1.76 27.50
CA ASP A 8 -3.42 0.93 27.86
C ASP A 8 -3.45 0.60 29.37
N GLY A 9 -2.93 1.51 30.20
CA GLY A 9 -2.80 1.32 31.65
C GLY A 9 -1.92 0.14 32.11
N ARG A 10 -1.25 -0.57 31.18
CA ARG A 10 -0.62 -1.87 31.43
C ARG A 10 0.84 -1.97 31.01
N TYR A 11 1.21 -1.33 29.90
CA TYR A 11 2.54 -1.48 29.32
C TYR A 11 3.37 -0.23 29.60
N ARG A 12 4.37 -0.34 30.49
CA ARG A 12 5.26 0.78 30.82
C ARG A 12 6.46 0.84 29.87
N LEU A 13 6.60 1.93 29.12
CA LEU A 13 7.71 2.12 28.18
C LEU A 13 9.05 2.27 28.92
N ILE A 14 10.06 1.49 28.56
CA ILE A 14 11.40 1.50 29.19
C ILE A 14 12.39 2.30 28.36
N ARG A 15 12.56 1.94 27.08
CA ARG A 15 13.46 2.62 26.13
C ARG A 15 13.12 2.26 24.69
N GLU A 16 13.44 3.15 23.77
CA GLU A 16 13.40 2.85 22.35
C GLU A 16 14.46 1.79 22.00
N ILE A 17 14.07 0.82 21.17
CA ILE A 17 14.95 -0.27 20.70
C ILE A 17 15.08 -0.32 19.17
N GLY A 18 14.28 0.47 18.45
CA GLY A 18 14.39 0.60 17.00
C GLY A 18 13.51 1.71 16.44
N ALA A 19 13.98 2.34 15.37
CA ALA A 19 13.28 3.42 14.68
C ALA A 19 13.58 3.38 13.18
N GLY A 20 12.54 3.50 12.35
CA GLY A 20 12.68 3.53 10.89
C GLY A 20 11.38 3.91 10.16
N GLY A 21 11.35 3.79 8.84
CA GLY A 21 10.18 4.16 8.01
C GLY A 21 8.87 3.41 8.34
N MET A 22 8.95 2.32 9.10
CA MET A 22 7.81 1.49 9.48
C MET A 22 7.25 1.80 10.88
N GLY A 23 7.90 2.69 11.65
CA GLY A 23 7.48 3.07 13.00
C GLY A 23 8.61 3.14 14.02
N VAL A 24 8.22 3.22 15.29
CA VAL A 24 9.12 3.19 16.45
C VAL A 24 8.79 1.96 17.28
N VAL A 25 9.83 1.25 17.72
CA VAL A 25 9.73 0.07 18.56
C VAL A 25 10.34 0.37 19.93
N TRP A 26 9.56 0.13 20.98
CA TRP A 26 9.94 0.33 22.37
C TRP A 26 10.08 -1.01 23.08
N LEU A 27 11.11 -1.14 23.91
CA LEU A 27 11.09 -2.11 25.01
C LEU A 27 10.15 -1.56 26.08
N ALA A 28 9.19 -2.38 26.51
CA ALA A 28 8.25 -2.05 27.58
C ALA A 28 8.12 -3.22 28.57
N ARG A 29 7.66 -2.90 29.78
CA ARG A 29 7.25 -3.89 30.79
C ARG A 29 5.74 -4.09 30.71
N ASP A 30 5.29 -5.30 30.48
CA ASP A 30 3.92 -5.72 30.77
C ASP A 30 3.80 -5.86 32.29
N GLU A 31 3.21 -4.87 32.97
CA GLU A 31 3.15 -4.83 34.44
C GLU A 31 2.16 -5.86 35.01
N LEU A 32 1.20 -6.33 34.20
CA LEU A 32 0.26 -7.37 34.61
C LEU A 32 0.87 -8.77 34.57
N LEU A 33 1.62 -9.08 33.51
CA LEU A 33 2.26 -10.39 33.33
C LEU A 33 3.73 -10.43 33.80
N GLU A 34 4.21 -9.31 34.33
CA GLU A 34 5.59 -9.14 34.82
C GLU A 34 6.66 -9.65 33.84
N ARG A 35 6.55 -9.24 32.57
CA ARG A 35 7.50 -9.62 31.52
C ARG A 35 7.83 -8.47 30.58
N ASP A 36 8.96 -8.58 29.91
CA ASP A 36 9.37 -7.61 28.90
C ASP A 36 8.72 -7.93 27.56
N VAL A 37 8.24 -6.87 26.89
CA VAL A 37 7.57 -6.93 25.58
C VAL A 37 8.10 -5.82 24.68
N ALA A 38 7.97 -6.01 23.38
CA ALA A 38 8.27 -4.96 22.41
C ALA A 38 6.96 -4.33 21.91
N LEU A 39 6.90 -3.01 21.89
CA LEU A 39 5.74 -2.22 21.48
C LEU A 39 6.09 -1.44 20.23
N LYS A 40 5.46 -1.79 19.10
CA LYS A 40 5.60 -1.05 17.84
C LYS A 40 4.42 -0.09 17.67
N CYS A 41 4.71 1.18 17.49
CA CYS A 41 3.75 2.18 17.04
C CYS A 41 4.24 2.83 15.76
N ALA A 42 3.34 3.47 15.03
CA ALA A 42 3.77 4.41 14.01
C ALA A 42 4.48 5.60 14.68
N ARG A 43 5.46 6.19 13.99
CA ARG A 43 6.15 7.39 14.50
C ARG A 43 5.17 8.54 14.68
N VAL A 44 4.15 8.58 13.82
CA VAL A 44 2.96 9.38 14.03
C VAL A 44 1.71 8.53 13.82
N PRO A 45 0.77 8.59 14.75
CA PRO A 45 -0.56 8.01 14.58
C PRO A 45 -1.36 8.78 13.51
N ASP A 46 -1.71 8.10 12.42
CA ASP A 46 -2.68 8.56 11.42
C ASP A 46 -3.55 7.36 10.99
N GLY A 47 -4.63 7.60 10.25
CA GLY A 47 -5.54 6.55 9.79
C GLY A 47 -4.84 5.45 8.97
N ARG A 48 -3.92 5.80 8.05
CA ARG A 48 -3.17 4.86 7.20
C ARG A 48 -2.17 4.04 8.01
N SER A 49 -1.43 4.67 8.90
CA SER A 49 -0.50 4.07 9.84
C SER A 49 -1.21 3.12 10.80
N ALA A 50 -2.39 3.50 11.31
CA ALA A 50 -3.24 2.65 12.12
C ALA A 50 -3.76 1.44 11.33
N ARG A 51 -4.24 1.64 10.10
CA ARG A 51 -4.67 0.58 9.18
C ARG A 51 -3.50 -0.38 8.87
N ARG A 52 -2.31 0.14 8.58
CA ARG A 52 -1.08 -0.63 8.35
C ARG A 52 -0.69 -1.46 9.58
N LEU A 53 -0.63 -0.85 10.77
CA LEU A 53 -0.29 -1.56 12.00
C LEU A 53 -1.34 -2.61 12.38
N ARG A 54 -2.64 -2.34 12.18
CA ARG A 54 -3.70 -3.35 12.38
C ARG A 54 -3.54 -4.53 11.44
N ARG A 55 -3.22 -4.26 10.16
CA ARG A 55 -2.98 -5.30 9.15
C ARG A 55 -1.74 -6.13 9.49
N GLU A 56 -0.66 -5.48 9.90
CA GLU A 56 0.57 -6.14 10.35
C GLU A 56 0.30 -7.04 11.56
N ALA A 57 -0.38 -6.52 12.59
CA ALA A 57 -0.76 -7.28 13.77
C ALA A 57 -1.68 -8.47 13.43
N ARG A 58 -2.67 -8.28 12.54
CA ARG A 58 -3.58 -9.35 12.10
C ARG A 58 -2.85 -10.43 11.30
N ASN A 59 -1.90 -10.07 10.45
CA ASN A 59 -1.13 -11.02 9.64
C ASN A 59 -0.14 -11.81 10.51
N ALA A 60 0.65 -11.11 11.32
CA ALA A 60 1.61 -11.75 12.22
C ALA A 60 0.92 -12.57 13.33
N GLY A 61 -0.22 -12.11 13.85
CA GLY A 61 -1.00 -12.78 14.89
C GLY A 61 -1.60 -14.14 14.48
N ARG A 62 -1.60 -14.48 13.19
CA ARG A 62 -1.99 -15.83 12.71
C ARG A 62 -0.94 -16.89 13.02
N PHE A 63 0.27 -16.49 13.40
CA PHE A 63 1.41 -17.38 13.49
C PHE A 63 1.93 -17.49 14.92
N HIS A 64 1.98 -18.73 15.40
CA HIS A 64 2.78 -19.12 16.56
C HIS A 64 3.90 -20.04 16.06
N HIS A 65 5.08 -19.47 15.79
CA HIS A 65 6.19 -20.20 15.20
C HIS A 65 7.53 -19.78 15.80
N ALA A 66 8.47 -20.72 15.95
CA ALA A 66 9.78 -20.47 16.56
C ALA A 66 10.60 -19.40 15.81
N ASN A 67 10.36 -19.26 14.50
CA ASN A 67 11.07 -18.35 13.60
C ASN A 67 10.22 -17.17 13.09
N ILE A 68 9.08 -16.89 13.72
CA ILE A 68 8.25 -15.69 13.46
C ILE A 68 8.10 -14.94 14.78
N VAL A 69 8.26 -13.62 14.76
CA VAL A 69 8.00 -12.78 15.94
C VAL A 69 6.51 -12.85 16.28
N SER A 70 6.22 -13.29 17.51
CA SER A 70 4.86 -13.48 17.99
C SER A 70 4.22 -12.15 18.35
N VAL A 71 3.07 -11.85 17.75
CA VAL A 71 2.18 -10.78 18.22
C VAL A 71 1.38 -11.30 19.40
N LEU A 72 1.43 -10.55 20.50
CA LEU A 72 0.83 -10.89 21.78
C LEU A 72 -0.48 -10.14 22.00
N ASN A 73 -0.56 -8.89 21.55
CA ASN A 73 -1.74 -8.05 21.67
C ASN A 73 -1.71 -6.91 20.66
N PHE A 74 -2.85 -6.27 20.45
CA PHE A 74 -2.97 -5.01 19.73
C PHE A 74 -3.75 -4.03 20.61
N VAL A 75 -3.15 -2.89 20.92
CA VAL A 75 -3.77 -1.91 21.81
C VAL A 75 -3.91 -0.55 21.15
N VAL A 76 -4.96 0.17 21.52
CA VAL A 76 -5.23 1.53 21.08
C VAL A 76 -5.19 2.40 22.33
N ASP A 77 -4.26 3.34 22.38
CA ASP A 77 -4.05 4.25 23.51
C ASP A 77 -4.17 5.69 22.99
N GLY A 78 -5.32 6.33 23.26
CA GLY A 78 -5.71 7.57 22.59
C GLY A 78 -5.92 7.34 21.08
N SER A 79 -5.26 8.15 20.25
CA SER A 79 -5.26 7.99 18.79
C SER A 79 -4.18 7.02 18.27
N VAL A 80 -3.33 6.46 19.15
CA VAL A 80 -2.18 5.67 18.73
C VAL A 80 -2.46 4.18 18.79
N CYS A 81 -2.23 3.51 17.67
CA CYS A 81 -2.23 2.05 17.58
C CYS A 81 -0.86 1.47 17.93
N TRP A 82 -0.86 0.40 18.70
CA TRP A 82 0.33 -0.30 19.16
C TRP A 82 0.21 -1.80 18.93
N ILE A 83 1.26 -2.39 18.36
CA ILE A 83 1.44 -3.84 18.29
C ILE A 83 2.30 -4.25 19.48
N VAL A 84 1.75 -5.08 20.36
CA VAL A 84 2.49 -5.70 21.45
C VAL A 84 3.00 -7.04 20.94
N MET A 85 4.31 -7.23 20.97
CA MET A 85 4.98 -8.42 20.46
C MET A 85 5.99 -8.96 21.48
N GLU A 86 6.42 -10.20 21.29
CA GLU A 86 7.48 -10.77 22.11
C GLU A 86 8.75 -9.92 22.00
N TYR A 87 9.39 -9.62 23.13
CA TYR A 87 10.70 -9.01 23.13
C TYR A 87 11.78 -10.10 23.08
N LEU A 88 12.74 -9.93 22.19
CA LEU A 88 13.89 -10.82 22.03
C LEU A 88 15.16 -9.96 22.07
N PRO A 89 16.10 -10.20 23.00
CA PRO A 89 17.43 -9.61 22.94
C PRO A 89 18.11 -10.08 21.66
N SER A 90 18.12 -9.24 20.64
CA SER A 90 18.51 -9.61 19.27
C SER A 90 19.06 -8.41 18.51
N ARG A 91 19.67 -8.69 17.36
CA ARG A 91 20.16 -7.71 16.39
C ARG A 91 19.60 -8.05 15.02
N SER A 92 19.33 -7.06 14.19
CA SER A 92 18.96 -7.32 12.79
C SER A 92 20.15 -7.89 12.02
N LEU A 93 19.88 -8.72 11.02
CA LEU A 93 20.91 -9.25 10.12
C LEU A 93 21.66 -8.09 9.42
N ARG A 94 20.99 -6.97 9.13
CA ARG A 94 21.63 -5.75 8.62
C ARG A 94 22.69 -5.21 9.55
N GLU A 95 22.41 -5.11 10.85
CA GLU A 95 23.39 -4.63 11.82
C GLU A 95 24.59 -5.56 11.93
N ILE A 96 24.35 -6.88 11.87
CA ILE A 96 25.42 -7.87 11.89
C ILE A 96 26.31 -7.73 10.66
N ILE A 97 25.72 -7.63 9.47
CA ILE A 97 26.46 -7.40 8.21
C ILE A 97 27.24 -6.09 8.25
N ARG A 98 26.62 -5.01 8.76
CA ARG A 98 27.28 -3.70 8.85
C ARG A 98 28.51 -3.73 9.76
N GLU A 99 28.44 -4.42 10.89
CA GLU A 99 29.54 -4.47 11.85
C GLU A 99 30.62 -5.50 11.50
N GLN A 100 30.25 -6.65 10.96
CA GLN A 100 31.19 -7.74 10.64
C GLN A 100 31.66 -7.69 9.19
N GLY A 101 31.04 -6.85 8.35
CA GLY A 101 31.22 -6.78 6.90
C GLY A 101 30.55 -7.93 6.14
N ARG A 102 30.69 -9.16 6.65
CA ARG A 102 30.15 -10.40 6.06
C ARG A 102 30.01 -11.47 7.14
N ILE A 103 29.17 -12.46 6.86
CA ILE A 103 28.95 -13.64 7.71
C ILE A 103 29.37 -14.88 6.91
N GLY A 104 29.94 -15.88 7.61
CA GLY A 104 30.33 -17.15 6.98
C GLY A 104 29.15 -17.90 6.36
N PRO A 105 29.35 -18.63 5.25
CA PRO A 105 28.26 -19.25 4.50
C PRO A 105 27.48 -20.29 5.31
N GLU A 106 28.12 -21.01 6.22
CA GLU A 106 27.45 -21.98 7.11
C GLU A 106 26.49 -21.26 8.07
N ALA A 107 26.92 -20.13 8.63
CA ALA A 107 26.08 -19.32 9.51
C ALA A 107 24.93 -18.66 8.73
N ALA A 108 25.20 -18.08 7.56
CA ALA A 108 24.16 -17.52 6.70
C ALA A 108 23.14 -18.60 6.29
N GLY A 109 23.60 -19.80 5.96
CA GLY A 109 22.75 -20.94 5.59
C GLY A 109 21.87 -21.43 6.74
N SER A 110 22.42 -21.48 7.96
CA SER A 110 21.67 -21.77 9.19
C SER A 110 20.54 -20.76 9.42
N LEU A 111 20.81 -19.46 9.27
CA LEU A 111 19.78 -18.41 9.37
C LEU A 111 18.75 -18.55 8.23
N GLY A 112 19.21 -18.81 7.01
CA GLY A 112 18.37 -19.04 5.84
C GLY A 112 17.40 -20.22 6.03
N CYS A 113 17.88 -21.33 6.61
CA CYS A 113 17.05 -22.49 6.93
C CYS A 113 15.91 -22.13 7.89
N GLN A 114 16.21 -21.32 8.91
CA GLN A 114 15.23 -20.87 9.91
C GLN A 114 14.18 -19.95 9.31
N ILE A 115 14.58 -18.98 8.48
CA ILE A 115 13.64 -18.05 7.82
C ILE A 115 12.85 -18.75 6.71
N ALA A 116 13.43 -19.73 6.01
CA ALA A 116 12.69 -20.56 5.05
C ALA A 116 11.58 -21.39 5.73
N ASP A 117 11.80 -21.85 6.97
CA ASP A 117 10.77 -22.52 7.78
C ASP A 117 9.62 -21.57 8.14
N ALA A 118 9.93 -20.33 8.54
CA ALA A 118 8.93 -19.27 8.76
C ALA A 118 8.12 -18.96 7.50
N LEU A 119 8.80 -18.75 6.36
CA LEU A 119 8.15 -18.47 5.08
C LEU A 119 7.25 -19.63 4.64
N ALA A 120 7.72 -20.88 4.76
CA ALA A 120 6.92 -22.06 4.42
C ALA A 120 5.62 -22.16 5.24
N VAL A 121 5.64 -21.77 6.52
CA VAL A 121 4.43 -21.71 7.35
C VAL A 121 3.50 -20.61 6.86
N SER A 122 4.03 -19.40 6.59
CA SER A 122 3.21 -18.27 6.13
C SER A 122 2.57 -18.51 4.75
N HIS A 123 3.33 -19.09 3.81
CA HIS A 123 2.86 -19.38 2.45
C HIS A 123 1.75 -20.43 2.45
N ARG A 124 1.83 -21.45 3.32
CA ARG A 124 0.73 -22.43 3.49
C ARG A 124 -0.55 -21.79 4.02
N ALA A 125 -0.44 -20.70 4.77
CA ALA A 125 -1.57 -19.92 5.26
C ALA A 125 -2.03 -18.83 4.26
N GLY A 126 -1.48 -18.82 3.04
CA GLY A 126 -1.83 -17.84 2.00
C GLY A 126 -1.31 -16.42 2.24
N VAL A 127 -0.35 -16.25 3.15
CA VAL A 127 0.26 -14.95 3.49
C VAL A 127 1.64 -14.86 2.86
N VAL A 128 1.85 -13.85 2.01
CA VAL A 128 3.15 -13.46 1.46
C VAL A 128 3.72 -12.36 2.34
N HIS A 129 5.01 -12.44 2.68
CA HIS A 129 5.67 -11.43 3.50
C HIS A 129 5.90 -10.14 2.71
N GLY A 130 6.52 -10.27 1.53
CA GLY A 130 6.71 -9.24 0.52
C GLY A 130 7.74 -8.15 0.85
N ASP A 131 8.33 -8.16 2.05
CA ASP A 131 9.51 -7.35 2.43
C ASP A 131 10.56 -8.17 3.20
N VAL A 132 10.98 -9.33 2.66
CA VAL A 132 12.01 -10.16 3.32
C VAL A 132 13.38 -9.53 3.10
N THR A 133 13.95 -8.87 4.09
CA THR A 133 15.26 -8.20 3.98
C THR A 133 16.11 -8.36 5.25
N PRO A 134 17.41 -8.01 5.22
CA PRO A 134 18.26 -8.09 6.41
C PRO A 134 17.79 -7.24 7.60
N GLU A 135 17.01 -6.18 7.40
CA GLU A 135 16.40 -5.42 8.50
C GLU A 135 15.35 -6.22 9.27
N ASN A 136 14.59 -7.06 8.56
CA ASN A 136 13.42 -7.75 9.12
C ASN A 136 13.76 -9.15 9.65
N ILE A 137 15.03 -9.56 9.56
CA ILE A 137 15.55 -10.82 10.11
C ILE A 137 16.28 -10.50 11.42
N LEU A 138 15.64 -10.82 12.55
CA LEU A 138 16.21 -10.64 13.88
C LEU A 138 16.97 -11.89 14.29
N VAL A 139 18.20 -11.73 14.78
CA VAL A 139 19.10 -12.80 15.19
C VAL A 139 19.47 -12.61 16.65
N THR A 140 19.17 -13.61 17.48
CA THR A 140 19.55 -13.61 18.88
C THR A 140 21.02 -14.04 19.07
N PRO A 141 21.67 -13.71 20.20
CA PRO A 141 23.05 -14.10 20.48
C PRO A 141 23.30 -15.62 20.42
N ASP A 142 22.26 -16.42 20.66
CA ASP A 142 22.28 -17.87 20.59
C ASP A 142 21.94 -18.44 19.20
N GLY A 143 21.87 -17.60 18.17
CA GLY A 143 21.74 -18.03 16.76
C GLY A 143 20.33 -18.37 16.32
N VAL A 144 19.29 -17.97 17.07
CA VAL A 144 17.89 -18.11 16.64
C VAL A 144 17.51 -16.93 15.75
N ALA A 145 17.04 -17.22 14.54
CA ALA A 145 16.55 -16.22 13.60
C ALA A 145 15.02 -16.16 13.62
N LYS A 146 14.47 -14.94 13.69
CA LYS A 146 13.03 -14.70 13.55
C LYS A 146 12.74 -13.64 12.51
N LEU A 147 11.67 -13.85 11.75
CA LEU A 147 11.14 -12.87 10.80
C LEU A 147 10.11 -11.98 11.52
N THR A 148 10.23 -10.66 11.33
CA THR A 148 9.28 -9.63 11.85
C THR A 148 8.63 -8.87 10.70
N ASP A 149 7.64 -8.02 11.01
CA ASP A 149 7.03 -7.06 10.08
C ASP A 149 6.24 -7.71 8.93
N PHE A 150 5.46 -8.74 9.26
CA PHE A 150 4.57 -9.41 8.32
C PHE A 150 3.48 -8.48 7.80
N GLY A 151 3.60 -8.05 6.55
CA GLY A 151 2.47 -7.55 5.76
C GLY A 151 2.48 -6.05 5.43
N ILE A 152 3.56 -5.58 4.79
CA ILE A 152 3.62 -4.21 4.23
C ILE A 152 3.38 -4.18 2.72
N SER A 153 3.55 -5.29 2.00
CA SER A 153 3.72 -5.27 0.53
C SER A 153 2.47 -5.01 -0.31
N ARG A 154 1.38 -4.48 0.24
CA ARG A 154 0.20 -4.13 -0.57
C ARG A 154 -0.17 -2.66 -0.45
N ALA A 155 -0.16 -2.09 0.76
CA ALA A 155 -0.36 -0.66 0.96
C ALA A 155 0.78 0.18 0.35
N ALA A 156 2.02 -0.32 0.38
CA ALA A 156 3.14 0.35 -0.31
C ALA A 156 3.05 0.28 -1.84
N TRP A 157 2.13 -0.52 -2.40
CA TRP A 157 1.96 -0.73 -3.84
C TRP A 157 0.61 -0.19 -4.39
N GLY A 158 -0.30 0.35 -3.57
CA GLY A 158 -1.61 0.85 -4.03
C GLY A 158 -1.98 2.30 -3.69
N GLU A 159 -1.18 3.04 -2.90
CA GLU A 159 -1.56 4.40 -2.43
C GLU A 159 -0.62 5.53 -2.89
N THR A 160 0.24 5.29 -3.88
CA THR A 160 1.07 6.36 -4.48
C THR A 160 1.55 5.92 -5.86
N THR A 161 0.70 6.11 -6.87
CA THR A 161 1.02 5.90 -8.29
C THR A 161 0.81 7.19 -9.07
N GLN A 162 1.45 8.29 -8.65
CA GLN A 162 1.63 9.49 -9.50
C GLN A 162 2.99 10.19 -9.32
N SER A 163 4.03 9.48 -8.86
CA SER A 163 5.41 9.97 -9.04
C SER A 163 6.33 8.80 -9.33
N ALA A 164 7.23 8.99 -10.31
CA ALA A 164 8.19 8.00 -10.80
C ALA A 164 9.30 7.68 -9.77
N GLY A 165 8.91 7.25 -8.56
CA GLY A 165 9.76 6.80 -7.48
C GLY A 165 9.85 5.27 -7.45
N VAL A 166 11.05 4.76 -7.24
CA VAL A 166 11.31 3.32 -7.10
C VAL A 166 10.71 2.84 -5.78
N ARG A 167 9.59 2.12 -5.84
CA ARG A 167 8.99 1.42 -4.69
C ARG A 167 9.92 0.34 -4.14
N GLY A 168 9.85 0.08 -2.83
CA GLY A 168 10.52 -1.04 -2.15
C GLY A 168 12.01 -0.85 -1.81
N LYS A 169 12.67 -1.90 -1.30
CA LYS A 169 14.13 -1.95 -1.07
C LYS A 169 14.80 -2.56 -2.32
N PRO A 170 15.14 -1.78 -3.36
CA PRO A 170 15.49 -2.32 -4.69
C PRO A 170 16.72 -3.24 -4.66
N ARG A 171 17.59 -3.11 -3.64
CA ARG A 171 18.75 -3.99 -3.40
C ARG A 171 18.41 -5.47 -3.19
N TYR A 172 17.17 -5.78 -2.79
CA TYR A 172 16.69 -7.14 -2.48
C TYR A 172 15.43 -7.51 -3.28
N MET A 173 15.02 -6.63 -4.19
CA MET A 173 13.75 -6.73 -4.90
C MET A 173 13.79 -7.86 -5.93
N PRO A 174 12.75 -8.72 -6.01
CA PRO A 174 12.64 -9.73 -7.05
C PRO A 174 12.44 -9.12 -8.45
N PRO A 175 12.99 -9.70 -9.52
CA PRO A 175 12.86 -9.16 -10.88
C PRO A 175 11.44 -9.00 -11.40
N GLU A 176 10.50 -9.82 -10.94
CA GLU A 176 9.09 -9.68 -11.27
C GLU A 176 8.45 -8.48 -10.57
N VAL A 177 8.83 -8.21 -9.33
CA VAL A 177 8.34 -7.06 -8.54
C VAL A 177 8.94 -5.76 -9.07
N ALA A 178 10.21 -5.79 -9.50
CA ALA A 178 10.85 -4.67 -10.17
C ALA A 178 10.22 -4.31 -11.53
N ARG A 179 9.47 -5.25 -12.12
CA ARG A 179 8.64 -5.05 -13.32
C ARG A 179 7.17 -4.87 -12.97
N GLU A 180 6.91 -4.34 -11.77
CA GLU A 180 5.59 -3.94 -11.29
C GLU A 180 4.58 -5.09 -11.23
N LYS A 181 5.05 -6.33 -11.03
CA LYS A 181 4.15 -7.45 -10.70
C LYS A 181 4.01 -7.56 -9.18
N ALA A 182 2.81 -7.83 -8.72
CA ALA A 182 2.57 -8.10 -7.30
C ALA A 182 3.47 -9.24 -6.78
N PRO A 183 4.08 -9.09 -5.59
CA PRO A 183 4.90 -10.13 -5.00
C PRO A 183 4.07 -11.37 -4.66
N ASP A 184 4.65 -12.55 -4.89
CA ASP A 184 4.08 -13.84 -4.53
C ASP A 184 5.00 -14.63 -3.56
N HIS A 185 4.63 -15.88 -3.28
CA HIS A 185 5.44 -16.75 -2.42
C HIS A 185 6.84 -17.06 -2.98
N LYS A 186 7.05 -16.98 -4.30
CA LYS A 186 8.36 -17.12 -4.95
C LYS A 186 9.17 -15.82 -4.90
N SER A 187 8.50 -14.67 -4.80
CA SER A 187 9.12 -13.37 -4.53
C SER A 187 9.80 -13.37 -3.15
N ASP A 188 9.14 -13.88 -2.11
CA ASP A 188 9.75 -14.04 -0.77
C ASP A 188 11.00 -14.93 -0.77
N VAL A 189 10.97 -16.01 -1.56
CA VAL A 189 12.14 -16.91 -1.71
C VAL A 189 13.31 -16.18 -2.37
N PHE A 190 13.04 -15.36 -3.38
CA PHE A 190 14.08 -14.54 -4.00
C PHE A 190 14.66 -13.54 -3.01
N SER A 191 13.81 -12.81 -2.27
CA SER A 191 14.25 -11.79 -1.32
C SER A 191 15.02 -12.39 -0.13
N LEU A 192 14.66 -13.61 0.32
CA LEU A 192 15.51 -14.38 1.23
C LEU A 192 16.87 -14.68 0.59
N GLY A 193 16.89 -15.15 -0.66
CA GLY A 193 18.13 -15.43 -1.40
C GLY A 193 19.01 -14.18 -1.51
N ALA A 194 18.42 -13.02 -1.80
CA ALA A 194 19.12 -11.75 -1.90
C ALA A 194 19.69 -11.30 -0.54
N SER A 195 18.94 -11.54 0.54
CA SER A 195 19.39 -11.25 1.91
C SER A 195 20.58 -12.13 2.31
N LEU A 196 20.53 -13.42 1.99
CA LEU A 196 21.62 -14.37 2.25
C LEU A 196 22.85 -14.07 1.38
N TYR A 197 22.65 -13.72 0.10
CA TYR A 197 23.71 -13.25 -0.79
C TYR A 197 24.42 -12.03 -0.17
N ALA A 198 23.66 -11.03 0.29
CA ALA A 198 24.24 -9.87 0.93
C ALA A 198 24.97 -10.19 2.22
N ALA A 199 24.52 -11.18 2.98
CA ALA A 199 25.21 -11.63 4.18
C ALA A 199 26.59 -12.23 3.87
N VAL A 200 26.72 -13.02 2.80
CA VAL A 200 27.99 -13.71 2.46
C VAL A 200 28.93 -12.86 1.61
N GLU A 201 28.39 -12.07 0.67
CA GLU A 201 29.18 -11.23 -0.23
C GLU A 201 29.46 -9.83 0.34
N GLY A 202 28.66 -9.37 1.31
CA GLY A 202 28.72 -8.03 1.89
C GLY A 202 28.06 -6.95 1.03
N ARG A 203 27.40 -7.32 -0.08
CA ARG A 203 26.78 -6.40 -1.05
C ARG A 203 25.57 -7.02 -1.73
N SER A 204 24.76 -6.21 -2.42
CA SER A 204 23.55 -6.68 -3.13
C SER A 204 23.89 -7.71 -4.24
N PRO A 205 22.99 -8.67 -4.54
CA PRO A 205 23.10 -9.53 -5.73
C PRO A 205 23.13 -8.78 -7.06
N TYR A 206 22.71 -7.51 -7.07
CA TYR A 206 22.76 -6.63 -8.24
C TYR A 206 24.06 -5.81 -8.34
N GLY A 207 25.06 -6.13 -7.51
CA GLY A 207 26.31 -5.38 -7.42
C GLY A 207 26.15 -4.05 -6.67
N GLU A 208 27.11 -3.15 -6.85
CA GLU A 208 27.00 -1.77 -6.34
C GLU A 208 26.42 -0.86 -7.40
N ALA A 209 25.41 -0.07 -7.03
CA ALA A 209 24.76 0.90 -7.90
C ALA A 209 24.65 2.25 -7.17
N GLU A 210 24.76 3.33 -7.94
CA GLU A 210 24.89 4.69 -7.42
C GLU A 210 23.60 5.22 -6.78
N HIS A 211 22.44 4.70 -7.17
CA HIS A 211 21.13 5.13 -6.65
C HIS A 211 20.07 4.02 -6.72
N ALA A 212 18.96 4.20 -5.99
CA ALA A 212 17.86 3.24 -5.91
C ALA A 212 17.27 2.86 -7.29
N LEU A 213 17.11 3.82 -8.21
CA LEU A 213 16.64 3.54 -9.57
C LEU A 213 17.57 2.64 -10.38
N ALA A 214 18.88 2.71 -10.16
CA ALA A 214 19.83 1.82 -10.83
C ALA A 214 19.70 0.39 -10.28
N TYR A 215 19.46 0.24 -8.97
CA TYR A 215 19.10 -1.06 -8.41
C TYR A 215 17.78 -1.59 -8.97
N LEU A 216 16.76 -0.74 -9.14
CA LEU A 216 15.49 -1.16 -9.75
C LEU A 216 15.68 -1.63 -11.19
N ASN A 217 16.42 -0.89 -12.00
CA ASN A 217 16.71 -1.27 -13.39
C ASN A 217 17.46 -2.60 -13.45
N ARG A 218 18.50 -2.79 -12.62
CA ARG A 218 19.23 -4.07 -12.54
C ARG A 218 18.35 -5.22 -12.06
N ALA A 219 17.47 -4.95 -11.10
CA ALA A 219 16.47 -5.91 -10.65
C ALA A 219 15.50 -6.27 -11.78
N ALA A 220 14.97 -5.29 -12.51
CA ALA A 220 14.11 -5.49 -13.66
C ALA A 220 14.81 -6.19 -14.82
N GLU A 221 16.13 -6.06 -14.98
CA GLU A 221 16.92 -6.87 -15.92
C GLU A 221 17.09 -8.32 -15.44
N GLY A 222 16.99 -8.56 -14.13
CA GLY A 222 17.19 -9.87 -13.52
C GLY A 222 18.62 -10.39 -13.63
N ARG A 223 19.59 -9.49 -13.83
CA ARG A 223 21.02 -9.83 -13.90
C ARG A 223 21.60 -9.90 -12.49
N ILE A 224 21.86 -11.13 -12.04
CA ILE A 224 22.45 -11.42 -10.74
C ILE A 224 23.95 -11.65 -10.90
N GLU A 225 24.74 -10.98 -10.09
CA GLU A 225 26.17 -11.29 -10.00
C GLU A 225 26.37 -12.66 -9.36
N PRO A 226 27.21 -13.54 -9.93
CA PRO A 226 27.49 -14.84 -9.32
C PRO A 226 28.18 -14.66 -7.96
N PRO A 227 27.73 -15.38 -6.91
CA PRO A 227 28.39 -15.33 -5.61
C PRO A 227 29.79 -15.94 -5.72
N ARG A 228 30.76 -15.34 -5.02
CA ARG A 228 32.17 -15.75 -5.01
C ARG A 228 32.61 -16.34 -3.67
N ARG A 229 31.86 -16.09 -2.62
CA ARG A 229 32.16 -16.43 -1.22
C ARG A 229 31.06 -17.29 -0.57
N ALA A 230 30.08 -17.72 -1.35
CA ALA A 230 28.93 -18.47 -0.86
C ALA A 230 29.23 -19.91 -0.44
N GLY A 231 30.36 -20.50 -0.88
CA GLY A 231 30.73 -21.87 -0.50
C GLY A 231 29.56 -22.86 -0.73
N PRO A 232 29.13 -23.62 0.30
CA PRO A 232 27.97 -24.53 0.22
C PRO A 232 26.64 -23.86 -0.21
N LEU A 233 26.52 -22.53 -0.10
CA LEU A 233 25.34 -21.78 -0.50
C LEU A 233 25.32 -21.39 -1.99
N THR A 234 26.37 -21.67 -2.76
CA THR A 234 26.45 -21.27 -4.18
C THR A 234 25.25 -21.78 -4.98
N ASP A 235 24.93 -23.07 -4.87
CA ASP A 235 23.81 -23.68 -5.59
C ASP A 235 22.44 -23.27 -5.02
N PRO A 236 22.22 -23.27 -3.68
CA PRO A 236 21.00 -22.72 -3.10
C PRO A 236 20.70 -21.29 -3.52
N LEU A 237 21.68 -20.39 -3.45
CA LEU A 237 21.52 -18.99 -3.85
C LEU A 237 21.20 -18.88 -5.34
N SER A 238 21.92 -19.63 -6.19
CA SER A 238 21.65 -19.67 -7.63
C SER A 238 20.25 -20.15 -7.96
N ALA A 239 19.70 -21.09 -7.18
CA ALA A 239 18.33 -21.58 -7.35
C ALA A 239 17.27 -20.58 -6.87
N MET A 240 17.51 -19.91 -5.74
CA MET A 240 16.61 -18.92 -5.15
C MET A 240 16.57 -17.61 -5.95
N LEU A 241 17.71 -17.19 -6.51
CA LEU A 241 17.89 -15.93 -7.25
C LEU A 241 17.57 -16.03 -8.76
N ARG A 242 16.91 -17.11 -9.21
CA ARG A 242 16.52 -17.23 -10.62
C ARG A 242 15.57 -16.11 -11.02
N ALA A 243 15.80 -15.48 -12.18
CA ALA A 243 14.96 -14.38 -12.64
C ALA A 243 13.49 -14.79 -12.88
N ASP A 244 13.25 -16.01 -13.39
CA ASP A 244 11.88 -16.56 -13.55
C ASP A 244 11.39 -17.20 -12.23
N PRO A 245 10.32 -16.67 -11.61
CA PRO A 245 9.77 -17.20 -10.36
C PRO A 245 9.36 -18.68 -10.44
N ARG A 246 8.92 -19.16 -11.62
CA ARG A 246 8.47 -20.55 -11.83
C ARG A 246 9.61 -21.55 -11.68
N ARG A 247 10.85 -21.10 -11.87
CA ARG A 247 12.06 -21.92 -11.76
C ARG A 247 12.67 -21.89 -10.36
N ARG A 248 12.16 -21.06 -9.45
CA ARG A 248 12.61 -21.01 -8.05
C ARG A 248 12.00 -22.15 -7.25
N PRO A 249 12.72 -22.73 -6.27
CA PRO A 249 12.11 -23.64 -5.29
C PRO A 249 11.05 -22.92 -4.43
N GLY A 250 10.13 -23.67 -3.83
CA GLY A 250 9.28 -23.13 -2.75
C GLY A 250 10.04 -23.06 -1.43
N ALA A 251 9.57 -22.25 -0.47
CA ALA A 251 10.24 -22.08 0.83
C ALA A 251 10.48 -23.39 1.59
N ALA A 252 9.54 -24.35 1.51
CA ALA A 252 9.71 -25.67 2.12
C ALA A 252 10.87 -26.49 1.52
N ALA A 253 11.06 -26.39 0.20
CA ALA A 253 12.17 -27.04 -0.51
C ALA A 253 13.51 -26.35 -0.21
N VAL A 254 13.51 -25.01 -0.15
CA VAL A 254 14.69 -24.23 0.30
C VAL A 254 15.11 -24.65 1.71
N ARG A 255 14.15 -24.74 2.64
CA ARG A 255 14.42 -25.20 4.00
C ARG A 255 15.07 -26.57 4.01
N GLN A 256 14.56 -27.53 3.23
CA GLN A 256 15.15 -28.87 3.15
C GLN A 256 16.58 -28.81 2.61
N LEU A 257 16.80 -28.10 1.50
CA LEU A 257 18.11 -27.93 0.89
C LEU A 257 19.12 -27.32 1.87
N LEU A 258 18.76 -26.24 2.56
CA LEU A 258 19.63 -25.57 3.52
C LEU A 258 19.84 -26.40 4.79
N MET A 259 18.86 -27.23 5.18
CA MET A 259 19.01 -28.17 6.30
C MET A 259 20.02 -29.27 5.98
N GLU A 260 20.12 -29.70 4.73
CA GLU A 260 21.07 -30.72 4.28
C GLU A 260 22.49 -30.15 4.15
N LEU A 261 22.63 -28.93 3.60
CA LEU A 261 23.93 -28.32 3.30
C LEU A 261 24.53 -27.52 4.45
N THR A 262 23.69 -26.80 5.19
CA THR A 262 24.08 -25.84 6.24
C THR A 262 23.10 -25.90 7.41
N PRO A 263 22.94 -27.06 8.08
CA PRO A 263 21.97 -27.23 9.15
C PRO A 263 22.23 -26.25 10.30
N PRO A 264 21.17 -25.73 10.95
CA PRO A 264 21.36 -25.01 12.20
C PRO A 264 22.09 -25.89 13.23
N PRO A 265 23.00 -25.32 14.05
CA PRO A 265 23.74 -26.05 15.06
C PRO A 265 22.81 -26.87 15.99
N PRO A 266 23.26 -28.02 16.54
CA PRO A 266 22.42 -28.88 17.37
C PRO A 266 21.73 -28.15 18.53
N GLU A 267 22.41 -27.17 19.13
CA GLU A 267 21.87 -26.33 20.19
C GLU A 267 20.73 -25.42 19.72
N VAL A 268 20.85 -24.81 18.53
CA VAL A 268 19.79 -24.00 17.91
C VAL A 268 18.60 -24.91 17.60
N ARG A 269 18.83 -26.08 17.00
CA ARG A 269 17.76 -27.06 16.70
C ARG A 269 17.01 -27.52 17.95
N ARG A 270 17.73 -27.75 19.05
CA ARG A 270 17.13 -28.10 20.35
C ARG A 270 16.24 -26.97 20.87
N ARG A 271 16.66 -25.71 20.73
CA ARG A 271 15.85 -24.54 21.11
C ARG A 271 14.60 -24.41 20.26
N LEU A 272 14.71 -24.52 18.93
CA LEU A 272 13.58 -24.48 17.99
C LEU A 272 12.53 -25.58 18.26
N ARG A 273 12.97 -26.76 18.73
CA ARG A 273 12.06 -27.85 19.14
C ARG A 273 11.26 -27.52 20.40
N LYS A 274 11.86 -26.82 21.38
CA LYS A 274 11.17 -26.44 22.63
C LYS A 274 10.04 -25.44 22.39
N THR A 275 10.22 -24.51 21.44
CA THR A 275 9.20 -23.50 21.10
C THR A 275 8.00 -24.05 20.32
N ARG A 276 8.10 -25.23 19.69
CA ARG A 276 6.98 -25.90 19.00
C ARG A 276 6.01 -26.60 19.97
N GLY A 277 6.36 -26.76 21.25
CA GLY A 277 5.54 -27.40 22.28
C GLY A 277 4.90 -26.39 23.24
N GLY A 278 3.90 -25.64 22.78
CA GLY A 278 3.07 -24.85 23.70
C GLY A 278 2.20 -25.76 24.60
N PRO A 279 1.78 -25.30 25.80
CA PRO A 279 1.04 -26.12 26.78
C PRO A 279 -0.28 -26.71 26.25
N LEU A 280 -0.85 -26.13 25.18
CA LEU A 280 -2.07 -26.62 24.54
C LEU A 280 -1.89 -27.94 23.75
N ALA A 281 -0.68 -28.27 23.28
CA ALA A 281 -0.43 -29.54 22.61
C ALA A 281 -0.43 -30.73 23.59
N ALA A 282 -0.04 -30.49 24.85
CA ALA A 282 -0.05 -31.50 25.92
C ALA A 282 -1.49 -31.81 26.40
N LEU A 283 -2.41 -30.84 26.32
CA LEU A 283 -3.81 -31.02 26.69
C LEU A 283 -4.61 -31.79 25.63
N ARG A 284 -4.27 -31.66 24.34
CA ARG A 284 -4.90 -32.46 23.26
C ARG A 284 -4.47 -33.93 23.26
N ALA A 285 -3.33 -34.26 23.86
CA ALA A 285 -2.83 -35.64 23.91
C ALA A 285 -3.49 -36.51 25.01
N ARG A 286 -4.40 -35.95 25.82
CA ARG A 286 -4.92 -36.62 27.02
C ARG A 286 -6.43 -36.91 27.07
N ALA A 287 -7.15 -36.70 25.97
CA ALA A 287 -8.56 -37.11 25.89
C ALA A 287 -8.85 -37.77 24.54
N LEU A 288 -8.71 -39.10 24.52
CA LEU A 288 -9.59 -40.07 23.85
C LEU A 288 -8.94 -41.46 24.01
N PRO A 289 -9.52 -42.38 24.80
CA PRO A 289 -9.07 -43.77 24.79
C PRO A 289 -9.35 -44.38 23.42
N ARG A 290 -8.29 -44.93 22.81
CA ARG A 290 -8.38 -45.82 21.65
C ARG A 290 -9.08 -47.10 22.09
N GLY A 291 -10.23 -47.41 21.50
CA GLY A 291 -10.81 -48.75 21.63
C GLY A 291 -12.25 -48.83 21.14
N ALA A 292 -12.42 -49.22 19.87
CA ALA A 292 -13.35 -50.27 19.42
C ALA A 292 -13.73 -50.02 17.95
N ARG A 293 -13.25 -50.91 17.07
CA ARG A 293 -13.89 -51.15 15.78
C ARG A 293 -15.24 -51.83 16.04
N PRO A 294 -16.25 -51.60 15.17
CA PRO A 294 -17.04 -52.73 14.74
C PRO A 294 -17.01 -52.89 13.23
N SER A 295 -16.81 -54.16 12.87
CA SER A 295 -17.05 -54.80 11.61
C SER A 295 -18.48 -54.60 11.08
N GLY A 296 -18.56 -54.34 9.78
CA GLY A 296 -19.44 -55.00 8.80
C GLY A 296 -20.92 -55.25 9.13
N ARG A 297 -21.74 -54.81 8.16
CA ARG A 297 -23.10 -55.23 7.77
C ARG A 297 -24.22 -54.27 8.16
N ALA A 298 -24.68 -53.51 7.17
CA ALA A 298 -26.09 -53.48 6.75
C ALA A 298 -26.22 -52.64 5.47
N ALA A 299 -26.44 -53.33 4.36
CA ALA A 299 -27.04 -52.75 3.15
C ALA A 299 -28.55 -52.60 3.38
N GLY A 300 -29.16 -51.56 2.81
CA GLY A 300 -30.62 -51.47 2.74
C GLY A 300 -31.16 -50.07 2.47
N LEU A 301 -31.43 -49.81 1.19
CA LEU A 301 -32.61 -49.12 0.64
C LEU A 301 -32.95 -47.70 1.14
N THR A 302 -32.94 -46.72 0.23
CA THR A 302 -34.17 -46.23 -0.43
C THR A 302 -33.84 -45.19 -1.50
N ALA A 303 -34.33 -45.42 -2.71
CA ALA A 303 -34.45 -44.46 -3.81
C ALA A 303 -35.94 -44.12 -3.96
N LEU A 304 -36.29 -42.84 -4.14
CA LEU A 304 -37.30 -42.31 -5.08
C LEU A 304 -37.69 -40.85 -4.77
N ALA A 305 -38.10 -40.17 -5.85
CA ALA A 305 -38.88 -38.93 -5.94
C ALA A 305 -38.01 -37.63 -5.88
N LEU A 306 -38.04 -36.68 -6.83
CA LEU A 306 -39.06 -36.23 -7.78
C LEU A 306 -38.44 -35.58 -9.04
N ALA A 307 -39.10 -35.77 -10.18
CA ALA A 307 -38.95 -34.97 -11.40
C ALA A 307 -40.30 -34.31 -11.75
N GLY A 308 -40.24 -33.11 -12.35
CA GLY A 308 -41.35 -32.31 -12.88
C GLY A 308 -41.10 -30.82 -12.56
N VAL A 309 -40.98 -29.88 -13.50
CA VAL A 309 -41.86 -29.59 -14.64
C VAL A 309 -41.06 -28.97 -15.81
N ALA A 310 -41.54 -29.25 -17.02
CA ALA A 310 -40.97 -28.97 -18.33
C ALA A 310 -41.14 -27.52 -18.82
N ALA A 311 -40.22 -27.12 -19.71
CA ALA A 311 -40.28 -25.94 -20.56
C ALA A 311 -41.24 -26.13 -21.74
N VAL A 312 -41.92 -25.05 -22.12
CA VAL A 312 -42.67 -24.93 -23.39
C VAL A 312 -42.03 -23.82 -24.21
N ALA A 313 -41.52 -24.20 -25.39
CA ALA A 313 -41.14 -23.30 -26.47
C ALA A 313 -42.33 -23.14 -27.43
N VAL A 314 -42.56 -21.93 -27.94
CA VAL A 314 -43.39 -21.68 -29.12
C VAL A 314 -42.67 -20.67 -30.02
N LEU A 315 -42.45 -21.11 -31.27
CA LEU A 315 -42.05 -20.35 -32.44
C LEU A 315 -43.28 -19.71 -33.11
N GLY A 316 -43.11 -18.57 -33.77
CA GLY A 316 -44.02 -18.12 -34.85
C GLY A 316 -43.83 -16.67 -35.31
N PRO A 317 -44.05 -16.32 -36.61
CA PRO A 317 -43.06 -15.58 -37.40
C PRO A 317 -43.55 -14.37 -38.25
N TRP A 318 -42.57 -13.71 -38.90
CA TRP A 318 -42.58 -12.90 -40.15
C TRP A 318 -43.22 -11.50 -40.20
N ASP A 319 -42.46 -10.49 -40.64
CA ASP A 319 -42.48 -10.08 -42.06
C ASP A 319 -41.34 -9.12 -42.46
N LEU A 320 -40.88 -9.28 -43.71
CA LEU A 320 -39.87 -8.49 -44.43
C LEU A 320 -40.57 -7.66 -45.51
N THR A 321 -40.31 -6.36 -45.58
CA THR A 321 -40.20 -5.62 -46.85
C THR A 321 -39.30 -4.41 -46.67
N GLY A 322 -38.28 -4.28 -47.52
CA GLY A 322 -37.34 -3.15 -47.53
C GLY A 322 -37.77 -2.02 -48.45
N VAL A 323 -37.12 -0.86 -48.30
CA VAL A 323 -37.00 0.19 -49.32
C VAL A 323 -35.62 0.86 -49.18
N VAL A 324 -34.95 1.02 -50.31
CA VAL A 324 -33.72 1.78 -50.55
C VAL A 324 -34.02 3.28 -50.55
N GLY A 325 -33.17 4.09 -49.92
CA GLY A 325 -33.26 5.55 -50.02
C GLY A 325 -32.07 6.25 -49.38
N GLY A 326 -31.03 6.50 -50.17
CA GLY A 326 -29.94 7.39 -49.79
C GLY A 326 -30.46 8.82 -49.63
N GLY A 327 -30.26 9.38 -48.44
CA GLY A 327 -30.41 10.80 -48.15
C GLY A 327 -29.33 11.17 -47.15
N ARG A 328 -28.39 12.03 -47.56
CA ARG A 328 -27.40 12.64 -46.68
C ARG A 328 -28.15 13.42 -45.59
N THR A 329 -28.29 12.82 -44.42
CA THR A 329 -28.72 13.55 -43.23
C THR A 329 -27.58 14.50 -42.86
N ALA A 330 -27.92 15.78 -42.70
CA ALA A 330 -27.08 16.76 -42.04
C ALA A 330 -26.49 16.17 -40.74
N PRO A 331 -25.27 16.55 -40.32
CA PRO A 331 -24.73 16.06 -39.08
C PRO A 331 -25.76 16.30 -37.97
N PRO A 332 -26.03 15.30 -37.11
CA PRO A 332 -26.86 15.54 -35.94
C PRO A 332 -26.27 16.74 -35.18
N PRO A 333 -27.09 17.57 -34.51
CA PRO A 333 -26.54 18.54 -33.56
C PRO A 333 -25.58 17.78 -32.65
N PRO A 334 -24.39 18.35 -32.32
CA PRO A 334 -23.43 17.63 -31.50
C PRO A 334 -24.17 17.11 -30.28
N GLY A 335 -24.16 15.78 -30.12
CA GLY A 335 -24.71 15.14 -28.95
C GLY A 335 -24.07 15.73 -27.69
N PRO A 336 -24.65 15.51 -26.50
CA PRO A 336 -24.04 15.94 -25.26
C PRO A 336 -22.57 15.50 -25.22
N VAL A 337 -21.66 16.47 -25.22
CA VAL A 337 -20.23 16.19 -25.18
C VAL A 337 -19.90 15.79 -23.76
N ALA A 338 -19.37 14.58 -23.59
CA ALA A 338 -18.77 14.16 -22.33
C ALA A 338 -17.50 15.00 -22.11
N ALA A 339 -17.69 16.15 -21.49
CA ALA A 339 -16.68 17.18 -21.25
C ALA A 339 -16.97 17.91 -19.93
N VAL A 340 -15.92 18.52 -19.39
CA VAL A 340 -15.96 19.43 -18.26
C VAL A 340 -16.22 20.84 -18.80
N LEU A 341 -17.29 21.50 -18.35
CA LEU A 341 -17.60 22.86 -18.77
C LEU A 341 -16.85 23.93 -17.97
N ASP A 342 -16.67 23.66 -16.66
CA ASP A 342 -15.93 24.49 -15.73
C ASP A 342 -15.26 23.58 -14.70
N ASP A 343 -13.93 23.45 -14.79
CA ASP A 343 -13.14 22.56 -13.94
C ASP A 343 -13.38 22.83 -12.45
N ARG A 344 -13.55 24.11 -12.05
CA ARG A 344 -13.75 24.47 -10.64
C ARG A 344 -15.14 24.17 -10.12
N ARG A 345 -16.07 23.85 -11.01
CA ARG A 345 -17.44 23.52 -10.66
C ARG A 345 -17.77 22.05 -10.90
N ALA A 346 -16.88 21.28 -11.53
CA ALA A 346 -17.07 19.85 -11.73
C ALA A 346 -17.32 19.10 -10.41
N ASP A 347 -18.34 18.23 -10.40
CA ASP A 347 -18.72 17.41 -9.25
C ASP A 347 -18.28 15.94 -9.43
N PRO A 348 -17.16 15.51 -8.80
CA PRO A 348 -16.73 14.12 -8.85
C PRO A 348 -17.71 13.18 -8.12
N CYS A 349 -18.40 13.65 -7.08
CA CYS A 349 -19.33 12.81 -6.31
C CYS A 349 -20.58 12.45 -7.10
N ALA A 350 -21.01 13.33 -8.02
CA ALA A 350 -22.14 13.08 -8.90
C ALA A 350 -21.88 11.93 -9.90
N LEU A 351 -20.63 11.52 -10.08
CA LEU A 351 -20.23 10.45 -11.00
C LEU A 351 -20.09 9.06 -10.32
N LEU A 352 -20.03 8.98 -8.99
CA LEU A 352 -19.81 7.70 -8.28
C LEU A 352 -21.08 6.86 -8.04
N GLY A 353 -22.26 7.47 -8.07
CA GLY A 353 -23.54 6.76 -8.00
C GLY A 353 -23.74 5.91 -6.75
N LEU A 354 -24.10 6.55 -5.62
CA LEU A 354 -24.38 5.89 -4.33
C LEU A 354 -25.28 4.66 -4.44
N ASP A 355 -26.37 4.74 -5.20
CA ASP A 355 -27.32 3.63 -5.37
C ASP A 355 -26.72 2.42 -6.11
N ALA A 356 -25.77 2.66 -7.02
CA ALA A 356 -25.05 1.60 -7.72
C ALA A 356 -24.12 0.86 -6.75
N LEU A 357 -23.43 1.62 -5.89
CA LEU A 357 -22.49 1.09 -4.89
C LEU A 357 -23.19 0.44 -3.69
N ALA A 358 -24.39 0.90 -3.32
CA ALA A 358 -25.16 0.38 -2.20
C ALA A 358 -25.54 -1.11 -2.33
N ARG A 359 -25.47 -1.67 -3.54
CA ARG A 359 -25.66 -3.12 -3.79
C ARG A 359 -24.54 -3.98 -3.20
N HIS A 360 -23.39 -3.38 -2.90
CA HIS A 360 -22.20 -4.05 -2.39
C HIS A 360 -21.97 -3.83 -0.90
N GLY A 361 -22.80 -3.03 -0.22
CA GLY A 361 -22.71 -2.71 1.19
C GLY A 361 -23.38 -1.38 1.51
N HIS A 362 -23.27 -0.94 2.77
CA HIS A 362 -23.65 0.43 3.12
C HIS A 362 -22.63 1.41 2.54
N ALA A 363 -23.05 2.20 1.56
CA ALA A 363 -22.24 3.22 0.90
C ALA A 363 -22.50 4.60 1.54
N GLU A 364 -21.42 5.32 1.84
CA GLU A 364 -21.46 6.68 2.40
C GLU A 364 -20.44 7.54 1.66
N VAL A 365 -20.87 8.72 1.19
CA VAL A 365 -19.97 9.67 0.52
C VAL A 365 -19.13 10.37 1.57
N ASP A 366 -17.82 10.40 1.33
CA ASP A 366 -16.87 11.28 1.99
C ASP A 366 -16.28 12.23 0.94
N GLY A 367 -16.92 13.40 0.77
CA GLY A 367 -16.59 14.36 -0.30
C GLY A 367 -15.57 15.42 0.10
N ASP A 368 -15.19 15.46 1.38
CA ASP A 368 -14.34 16.50 2.00
C ASP A 368 -13.05 15.92 2.59
N TYR A 369 -12.62 14.77 2.06
CA TYR A 369 -11.34 14.12 2.36
C TYR A 369 -10.45 14.09 1.11
N GLY A 370 -9.29 14.75 1.16
CA GLY A 370 -8.36 14.85 0.03
C GLY A 370 -8.55 16.10 -0.84
N GLU A 371 -8.09 16.02 -2.08
CA GLU A 371 -8.09 17.11 -3.06
C GLU A 371 -9.50 17.54 -3.51
N PHE A 372 -9.63 18.71 -4.11
CA PHE A 372 -10.93 19.29 -4.50
C PHE A 372 -11.53 18.69 -5.78
N ASP A 373 -10.75 17.96 -6.55
CA ASP A 373 -11.10 17.23 -7.77
C ASP A 373 -11.49 15.76 -7.50
N ARG A 374 -11.49 15.37 -6.22
CA ARG A 374 -11.73 14.00 -5.77
C ARG A 374 -13.05 13.86 -5.00
N CYS A 375 -13.59 12.65 -5.02
CA CYS A 375 -14.64 12.17 -4.14
C CYS A 375 -14.41 10.72 -3.71
N ASP A 376 -14.77 10.40 -2.47
CA ASP A 376 -14.64 9.07 -1.90
C ASP A 376 -16.02 8.53 -1.53
N VAL A 377 -16.22 7.22 -1.71
CA VAL A 377 -17.38 6.49 -1.20
C VAL A 377 -16.89 5.32 -0.37
N LEU A 378 -17.13 5.43 0.93
CA LEU A 378 -16.78 4.43 1.93
C LEU A 378 -17.85 3.34 1.95
N ILE A 379 -17.41 2.09 1.77
CA ILE A 379 -18.28 0.91 1.81
C ILE A 379 -18.07 0.18 3.13
N SER A 380 -19.14 0.03 3.90
CA SER A 380 -19.19 -0.79 5.12
C SER A 380 -20.11 -1.99 4.93
N ALA A 381 -19.85 -3.09 5.65
CA ALA A 381 -20.75 -4.26 5.59
C ALA A 381 -22.16 -3.94 6.13
N GLU A 382 -22.24 -3.04 7.11
CA GLU A 382 -23.45 -2.55 7.75
C GLU A 382 -23.30 -1.07 8.13
N ARG A 383 -24.42 -0.36 8.31
CA ARG A 383 -24.42 1.07 8.67
C ARG A 383 -23.71 1.29 10.02
N GLY A 384 -22.77 2.22 10.06
CA GLY A 384 -21.94 2.48 11.26
C GLY A 384 -20.90 1.39 11.56
N GLY A 385 -20.81 0.36 10.72
CA GLY A 385 -19.77 -0.65 10.79
C GLY A 385 -18.43 -0.14 10.24
N PRO A 386 -17.35 -0.93 10.42
CA PRO A 386 -16.04 -0.57 9.87
C PRO A 386 -16.08 -0.53 8.34
N VAL A 387 -15.43 0.46 7.76
CA VAL A 387 -15.18 0.53 6.31
C VAL A 387 -14.39 -0.71 5.88
N VAL A 388 -14.90 -1.39 4.85
CA VAL A 388 -14.33 -2.60 4.25
C VAL A 388 -13.77 -2.36 2.85
N ALA A 389 -14.28 -1.37 2.13
CA ALA A 389 -13.72 -0.90 0.87
C ALA A 389 -13.92 0.61 0.71
N ASP A 390 -13.09 1.23 -0.12
CA ASP A 390 -13.13 2.64 -0.44
C ASP A 390 -13.16 2.79 -1.96
N VAL A 391 -14.09 3.58 -2.50
CA VAL A 391 -14.22 3.83 -3.93
C VAL A 391 -13.93 5.31 -4.18
N VAL A 392 -12.80 5.58 -4.81
CA VAL A 392 -12.29 6.91 -5.07
C VAL A 392 -12.51 7.27 -6.53
N LEU A 393 -13.02 8.46 -6.80
CA LEU A 393 -13.02 9.08 -8.11
C LEU A 393 -12.25 10.40 -8.06
N SER A 394 -11.32 10.62 -9.00
CA SER A 394 -10.61 11.88 -9.15
C SER A 394 -10.53 12.31 -10.62
N PHE A 395 -10.47 13.61 -10.87
CA PHE A 395 -10.17 14.14 -12.19
C PHE A 395 -8.67 14.28 -12.37
N SER A 396 -8.21 14.36 -13.62
CA SER A 396 -6.86 14.79 -13.95
C SER A 396 -6.86 15.53 -15.29
N ALA A 397 -6.01 16.54 -15.39
CA ALA A 397 -5.69 17.21 -16.65
C ALA A 397 -4.59 16.46 -17.42
N ASP A 398 -3.85 15.57 -16.75
CA ASP A 398 -2.75 14.83 -17.32
C ASP A 398 -3.22 13.57 -18.03
N ARG A 399 -2.67 13.37 -19.23
CA ARG A 399 -2.93 12.18 -20.03
C ARG A 399 -2.08 11.02 -19.55
N ALA A 400 -2.73 9.97 -19.07
CA ALA A 400 -2.02 8.79 -18.61
C ALA A 400 -1.42 7.97 -19.75
N GLU A 401 -0.16 7.53 -19.58
CA GLU A 401 0.44 6.48 -20.40
C GLU A 401 -0.02 5.11 -19.88
N LEU A 402 -1.23 4.69 -20.27
CA LEU A 402 -1.77 3.40 -19.89
C LEU A 402 -0.95 2.26 -20.49
N GLY A 403 -0.48 1.34 -19.64
CA GLY A 403 0.33 0.20 -20.07
C GLY A 403 -0.39 -0.71 -21.07
N SER A 404 0.38 -1.46 -21.87
CA SER A 404 -0.10 -2.32 -22.97
C SER A 404 -1.10 -3.43 -22.59
N ARG A 405 -1.41 -3.62 -21.31
CA ARG A 405 -2.38 -4.60 -20.79
C ARG A 405 -3.74 -4.00 -20.44
N ALA A 406 -3.90 -2.68 -20.50
CA ALA A 406 -5.20 -2.07 -20.30
C ALA A 406 -6.15 -2.49 -21.43
N ARG A 407 -7.36 -2.92 -21.08
CA ARG A 407 -8.41 -3.16 -22.08
C ARG A 407 -9.18 -1.87 -22.26
N THR A 408 -9.11 -1.31 -23.47
CA THR A 408 -9.78 -0.04 -23.78
C THR A 408 -10.98 -0.27 -24.68
N GLU A 409 -12.11 0.30 -24.31
CA GLU A 409 -13.36 0.31 -25.06
C GLU A 409 -13.91 1.73 -25.13
N ARG A 410 -14.59 2.08 -26.24
CA ARG A 410 -15.31 3.34 -26.35
C ARG A 410 -16.80 3.08 -26.10
N ILE A 411 -17.36 3.75 -25.10
CA ILE A 411 -18.77 3.64 -24.73
C ILE A 411 -19.42 5.02 -24.88
N GLY A 412 -20.09 5.24 -26.01
CA GLY A 412 -20.56 6.57 -26.40
C GLY A 412 -19.37 7.50 -26.68
N GLU A 413 -19.34 8.65 -26.02
CA GLU A 413 -18.27 9.65 -26.17
C GLU A 413 -17.09 9.42 -25.21
N VAL A 414 -17.22 8.49 -24.27
CA VAL A 414 -16.20 8.20 -23.24
C VAL A 414 -15.34 7.01 -23.67
N VAL A 415 -14.02 7.14 -23.53
CA VAL A 415 -13.10 6.00 -23.70
C VAL A 415 -12.78 5.42 -22.33
N VAL A 416 -13.24 4.20 -22.06
CA VAL A 416 -13.02 3.48 -20.80
C VAL A 416 -11.83 2.54 -20.96
N SER A 417 -10.88 2.62 -20.06
CA SER A 417 -9.74 1.71 -19.97
C SER A 417 -9.77 0.95 -18.65
N GLU A 418 -9.86 -0.37 -18.75
CA GLU A 418 -9.77 -1.28 -17.62
C GLU A 418 -8.33 -1.69 -17.39
N LEU A 419 -7.78 -1.31 -16.24
CA LEU A 419 -6.49 -1.81 -15.80
C LEU A 419 -6.65 -3.20 -15.18
N PRO A 420 -5.64 -4.09 -15.30
CA PRO A 420 -5.69 -5.39 -14.66
C PRO A 420 -5.90 -5.24 -13.15
N GLY A 421 -7.00 -5.79 -12.62
CA GLY A 421 -7.32 -5.71 -11.21
C GLY A 421 -6.23 -6.37 -10.35
N GLU A 422 -5.84 -5.69 -9.27
CA GLU A 422 -4.98 -6.23 -8.25
C GLU A 422 -5.82 -6.82 -7.10
N LYS A 423 -5.21 -7.65 -6.24
CA LYS A 423 -5.97 -8.35 -5.17
C LYS A 423 -6.65 -7.41 -4.12
N ASP A 424 -6.27 -6.12 -4.05
CA ASP A 424 -6.66 -5.11 -3.03
C ASP A 424 -7.01 -3.77 -3.70
N GLU A 425 -6.96 -3.69 -5.03
CA GLU A 425 -7.29 -2.47 -5.77
C GLU A 425 -7.79 -2.85 -7.16
N CYS A 426 -8.77 -2.12 -7.69
CA CYS A 426 -9.19 -2.25 -9.07
C CYS A 426 -9.44 -0.88 -9.67
N GLU A 427 -8.72 -0.56 -10.73
CA GLU A 427 -8.71 0.79 -11.32
C GLU A 427 -9.37 0.82 -12.69
N ARG A 428 -10.00 1.95 -12.99
CA ARG A 428 -10.59 2.31 -14.26
C ARG A 428 -10.19 3.73 -14.60
N ASN A 429 -9.90 3.96 -15.87
CA ASN A 429 -9.64 5.30 -16.41
C ASN A 429 -10.67 5.61 -17.49
N LEU A 430 -11.32 6.77 -17.39
CA LEU A 430 -12.30 7.25 -18.33
C LEU A 430 -11.75 8.52 -18.96
N ARG A 431 -11.53 8.50 -20.27
CA ARG A 431 -11.06 9.66 -21.01
C ARG A 431 -12.22 10.34 -21.72
N LEU A 432 -12.33 11.65 -21.48
CA LEU A 432 -13.35 12.54 -22.01
C LEU A 432 -12.93 13.12 -23.38
N ALA A 433 -13.88 13.76 -24.06
CA ALA A 433 -13.66 14.31 -25.41
C ALA A 433 -12.80 15.58 -25.42
N ASP A 434 -12.81 16.32 -24.31
CA ASP A 434 -12.03 17.54 -24.08
C ASP A 434 -10.59 17.26 -23.60
N GLY A 435 -10.24 15.99 -23.38
CA GLY A 435 -8.90 15.56 -22.98
C GLY A 435 -8.74 15.31 -21.49
N HIS A 436 -9.72 15.69 -20.65
CA HIS A 436 -9.71 15.35 -19.23
C HIS A 436 -9.82 13.84 -19.01
N GLU A 437 -9.21 13.37 -17.93
CA GLU A 437 -9.29 11.99 -17.49
C GLU A 437 -9.99 11.90 -16.13
N ILE A 438 -10.75 10.83 -15.93
CA ILE A 438 -11.37 10.47 -14.66
C ILE A 438 -10.82 9.12 -14.26
N TRP A 439 -10.25 9.06 -13.06
CA TRP A 439 -9.79 7.84 -12.43
C TRP A 439 -10.82 7.34 -11.45
N ILE A 440 -11.13 6.05 -11.49
CA ILE A 440 -11.97 5.36 -10.51
C ILE A 440 -11.17 4.21 -9.93
N SER A 441 -10.92 4.23 -8.63
CA SER A 441 -10.20 3.16 -7.92
C SER A 441 -11.07 2.61 -6.79
N ALA A 442 -11.26 1.29 -6.76
CA ALA A 442 -11.86 0.59 -5.63
C ALA A 442 -10.78 -0.13 -4.84
N ARG A 443 -10.57 0.26 -3.58
CA ARG A 443 -9.52 -0.22 -2.69
C ARG A 443 -10.08 -1.04 -1.53
N ARG A 444 -9.35 -2.06 -1.12
CA ARG A 444 -9.71 -2.89 0.05
C ARG A 444 -9.20 -2.29 1.34
N GLU A 445 -10.13 -1.91 2.21
CA GLU A 445 -9.82 -1.45 3.56
C GLU A 445 -9.73 -2.57 4.58
N ARG A 446 -10.60 -3.58 4.44
CA ARG A 446 -10.66 -4.70 5.39
C ARG A 446 -11.25 -5.95 4.75
N GLU A 447 -10.78 -7.12 5.18
CA GLU A 447 -11.42 -8.41 4.87
C GLU A 447 -12.45 -8.82 5.94
N PRO A 448 -13.63 -9.35 5.55
CA PRO A 448 -14.07 -9.55 4.16
C PRO A 448 -14.50 -8.22 3.51
N ALA A 449 -14.20 -8.06 2.21
CA ALA A 449 -14.67 -6.92 1.41
C ALA A 449 -15.40 -7.45 0.17
N PRO A 450 -16.29 -6.64 -0.42
CA PRO A 450 -16.88 -6.94 -1.72
C PRO A 450 -15.81 -7.13 -2.81
N ASP A 451 -16.25 -7.64 -3.97
CA ASP A 451 -15.40 -7.66 -5.16
C ASP A 451 -15.10 -6.21 -5.59
N LEU A 452 -13.83 -5.84 -5.54
CA LEU A 452 -13.36 -4.49 -5.85
C LEU A 452 -13.54 -4.15 -7.32
N CYS A 453 -13.38 -5.12 -8.22
CA CYS A 453 -13.60 -4.86 -9.64
C CYS A 453 -15.09 -4.76 -9.96
N ALA A 454 -15.95 -5.42 -9.19
CA ALA A 454 -17.39 -5.19 -9.28
C ALA A 454 -17.76 -3.78 -8.77
N LEU A 455 -17.17 -3.31 -7.66
CA LEU A 455 -17.34 -1.94 -7.16
C LEU A 455 -16.88 -0.89 -8.19
N ALA A 456 -15.65 -1.02 -8.70
CA ALA A 456 -15.11 -0.12 -9.72
C ALA A 456 -15.93 -0.16 -11.02
N GLY A 457 -16.40 -1.35 -11.40
CA GLY A 457 -17.31 -1.54 -12.53
C GLY A 457 -18.64 -0.82 -12.35
N ALA A 458 -19.29 -0.98 -11.20
CA ALA A 458 -20.56 -0.31 -10.89
C ALA A 458 -20.43 1.23 -10.90
N ALA A 459 -19.35 1.76 -10.32
CA ALA A 459 -19.05 3.19 -10.39
C ALA A 459 -18.78 3.66 -11.83
N THR A 460 -18.03 2.88 -12.62
CA THR A 460 -17.73 3.19 -14.02
C THR A 460 -19.00 3.22 -14.88
N GLU A 461 -19.87 2.22 -14.75
CA GLU A 461 -21.15 2.17 -15.46
C GLU A 461 -22.03 3.38 -15.14
N HIS A 462 -22.07 3.78 -13.86
CA HIS A 462 -22.80 4.98 -13.45
C HIS A 462 -22.18 6.25 -14.06
N ALA A 463 -20.88 6.44 -13.94
CA ALA A 463 -20.16 7.60 -14.48
C ALA A 463 -20.38 7.71 -15.99
N VAL A 464 -20.18 6.62 -16.75
CA VAL A 464 -20.42 6.58 -18.21
C VAL A 464 -21.86 6.90 -18.56
N SER A 465 -22.84 6.41 -17.77
CA SER A 465 -24.26 6.73 -17.97
C SER A 465 -24.57 8.21 -17.74
N VAL A 466 -23.94 8.85 -16.76
CA VAL A 466 -24.05 10.31 -16.54
C VAL A 466 -23.41 11.08 -17.70
N LEU A 467 -22.17 10.74 -18.06
CA LEU A 467 -21.38 11.42 -19.10
C LEU A 467 -21.98 11.28 -20.51
N ASN A 468 -22.69 10.18 -20.81
CA ASN A 468 -23.39 10.03 -22.09
C ASN A 468 -24.72 10.80 -22.16
N ARG A 469 -25.21 11.35 -21.04
CA ARG A 469 -26.41 12.20 -21.00
C ARG A 469 -26.10 13.69 -21.11
N GLY A 470 -24.86 14.09 -20.85
CA GLY A 470 -24.52 15.50 -20.69
C GLY A 470 -23.05 15.72 -20.32
N PRO A 471 -22.65 17.00 -20.19
CA PRO A 471 -21.38 17.35 -19.57
C PRO A 471 -21.29 16.84 -18.13
N VAL A 472 -20.08 16.84 -17.57
CA VAL A 472 -19.84 16.56 -16.15
C VAL A 472 -20.75 17.46 -15.30
N PRO A 473 -21.52 16.89 -14.34
CA PRO A 473 -22.39 17.68 -13.48
C PRO A 473 -21.61 18.73 -12.68
N GLU A 474 -22.25 19.86 -12.44
CA GLU A 474 -21.69 20.90 -11.57
C GLU A 474 -22.09 20.68 -10.11
N ARG A 475 -21.18 21.01 -9.19
CA ARG A 475 -21.39 20.95 -7.74
C ARG A 475 -22.57 21.84 -7.35
N PRO A 476 -23.40 21.40 -6.38
CA PRO A 476 -24.46 22.23 -5.86
C PRO A 476 -23.87 23.42 -5.08
N GLY A 477 -24.10 24.63 -5.58
CA GLY A 477 -23.64 25.87 -4.97
C GLY A 477 -22.20 26.25 -5.37
N SER A 478 -21.61 27.16 -4.60
CA SER A 478 -20.25 27.64 -4.82
C SER A 478 -19.42 27.42 -3.57
N PHE A 479 -18.14 27.09 -3.74
CA PHE A 479 -17.18 27.09 -2.63
C PHE A 479 -17.23 28.42 -1.87
N ALA A 480 -16.93 28.41 -0.57
CA ALA A 480 -16.92 29.64 0.22
C ALA A 480 -15.97 30.68 -0.39
N PRO A 481 -16.25 32.00 -0.26
CA PRO A 481 -15.41 33.05 -0.86
C PRO A 481 -13.92 32.98 -0.47
N LYS A 482 -13.62 32.48 0.73
CA LYS A 482 -12.26 32.27 1.25
C LYS A 482 -11.82 30.79 1.20
N SER A 483 -12.31 30.00 0.26
CA SER A 483 -11.88 28.60 0.11
C SER A 483 -10.68 28.51 -0.82
N LEU A 484 -9.73 27.61 -0.53
CA LEU A 484 -8.63 27.25 -1.44
C LEU A 484 -9.14 26.80 -2.81
N ALA A 485 -10.34 26.22 -2.88
CA ALA A 485 -10.97 25.83 -4.14
C ALA A 485 -11.18 26.99 -5.13
N ARG A 486 -11.12 28.25 -4.66
CA ARG A 486 -11.21 29.45 -5.49
C ARG A 486 -9.85 30.04 -5.89
N LEU A 487 -8.74 29.48 -5.37
CA LEU A 487 -7.38 29.95 -5.63
C LEU A 487 -6.69 29.09 -6.69
N ASP A 488 -5.60 29.61 -7.25
CA ASP A 488 -4.73 28.92 -8.20
C ASP A 488 -3.44 28.49 -7.48
N ALA A 489 -3.22 27.17 -7.33
CA ALA A 489 -2.02 26.64 -6.68
C ALA A 489 -0.73 27.04 -7.43
N CYS A 490 -0.79 27.12 -8.76
CA CYS A 490 0.34 27.54 -9.58
C CYS A 490 0.71 29.02 -9.40
N ALA A 491 -0.21 29.84 -8.86
CA ALA A 491 0.05 31.24 -8.60
C ALA A 491 0.74 31.48 -7.23
N LEU A 492 0.79 30.47 -6.35
CA LEU A 492 1.34 30.62 -5.00
C LEU A 492 2.87 30.57 -4.93
N LEU A 493 3.53 30.14 -6.00
CA LEU A 493 4.99 30.15 -6.13
C LEU A 493 5.39 30.96 -7.36
N ASP A 494 5.83 32.18 -7.14
CA ASP A 494 6.36 33.03 -8.21
C ASP A 494 7.78 32.61 -8.63
N THR A 495 8.23 33.16 -9.77
CA THR A 495 9.60 32.92 -10.25
C THR A 495 10.67 33.41 -9.26
N GLY A 496 10.37 34.36 -8.38
CA GLY A 496 11.32 34.88 -7.38
C GLY A 496 11.59 33.88 -6.25
N ALA A 497 10.54 33.28 -5.69
CA ALA A 497 10.61 32.24 -4.67
C ALA A 497 11.29 30.98 -5.21
N LEU A 498 10.95 30.59 -6.45
CA LEU A 498 11.56 29.46 -7.13
C LEU A 498 13.02 29.73 -7.55
N ARG A 499 13.36 30.94 -8.03
CA ARG A 499 14.75 31.33 -8.39
C ARG A 499 15.72 31.25 -7.22
N ARG A 500 15.27 31.60 -6.02
CA ARG A 500 16.08 31.42 -4.79
C ARG A 500 16.36 29.94 -4.49
N ALA A 501 15.57 29.03 -5.06
CA ALA A 501 15.70 27.58 -4.89
C ALA A 501 16.29 26.86 -6.13
N GLY A 502 16.46 27.52 -7.28
CA GLY A 502 17.07 26.95 -8.50
C GLY A 502 16.48 27.46 -9.82
N ALA A 503 16.84 26.83 -10.94
CA ALA A 503 16.23 27.08 -12.25
C ALA A 503 15.15 26.02 -12.55
N TRP A 504 13.93 26.48 -12.89
CA TRP A 504 12.74 25.63 -13.00
C TRP A 504 12.10 25.72 -14.38
N ARG A 505 11.48 24.62 -14.81
CA ARG A 505 10.59 24.59 -15.97
C ARG A 505 9.26 25.29 -15.62
N PRO A 506 8.45 25.68 -16.61
CA PRO A 506 7.08 26.11 -16.37
C PRO A 506 6.30 25.09 -15.54
N PRO A 507 5.38 25.53 -14.66
CA PRO A 507 4.55 24.61 -13.89
C PRO A 507 3.71 23.72 -14.79
N ASP A 508 3.58 22.47 -14.37
CA ASP A 508 2.56 21.55 -14.83
C ASP A 508 1.34 21.70 -13.91
N ALA A 509 0.19 22.03 -14.48
CA ALA A 509 -1.01 22.33 -13.71
C ALA A 509 -2.01 21.20 -13.91
N ASP A 510 -2.42 20.56 -12.82
CA ASP A 510 -3.43 19.52 -12.88
C ASP A 510 -4.84 20.15 -12.91
N PHE A 511 -5.86 19.31 -12.77
CA PHE A 511 -7.27 19.67 -12.84
C PHE A 511 -7.63 20.87 -11.96
N ALA A 512 -8.34 21.84 -12.54
CA ALA A 512 -8.75 23.11 -11.92
C ALA A 512 -7.59 23.95 -11.31
N ARG A 513 -6.33 23.54 -11.51
CA ARG A 513 -5.13 24.17 -10.94
C ARG A 513 -5.13 24.17 -9.41
N TRP A 514 -5.70 23.13 -8.81
CA TRP A 514 -5.63 22.87 -7.36
C TRP A 514 -4.37 22.11 -6.97
N GLU A 515 -3.73 21.47 -7.94
CA GLU A 515 -2.39 20.91 -7.85
C GLU A 515 -1.49 21.52 -8.92
N CYS A 516 -0.23 21.76 -8.56
CA CYS A 516 0.74 22.33 -9.47
C CYS A 516 2.16 21.83 -9.17
N ALA A 517 2.81 21.29 -10.19
CA ALA A 517 4.13 20.71 -10.10
C ALA A 517 5.18 21.51 -10.89
N TRP A 518 6.30 21.82 -10.25
CA TRP A 518 7.48 22.40 -10.90
C TRP A 518 8.61 21.39 -10.90
N ARG A 519 9.30 21.26 -12.04
CA ARG A 519 10.52 20.44 -12.15
C ARG A 519 11.71 21.33 -12.39
N SER A 520 12.84 21.03 -11.75
CA SER A 520 14.09 21.72 -12.01
C SER A 520 14.48 21.52 -13.48
N THR A 521 15.22 22.47 -14.04
CA THR A 521 15.69 22.36 -15.43
C THR A 521 16.56 21.11 -15.62
N ALA A 522 17.34 20.77 -14.59
CA ALA A 522 18.15 19.56 -14.50
C ALA A 522 17.34 18.26 -14.33
N GLY A 523 16.06 18.35 -13.92
CA GLY A 523 15.16 17.21 -13.72
C GLY A 523 15.42 16.40 -12.45
N ASP A 524 16.26 16.90 -11.54
CA ASP A 524 16.72 16.23 -10.32
C ASP A 524 15.94 16.62 -9.06
N THR A 525 15.16 17.70 -9.13
CA THR A 525 14.34 18.22 -8.04
C THR A 525 12.97 18.57 -8.60
N ALA A 526 11.92 18.29 -7.85
CA ALA A 526 10.58 18.70 -8.15
C ALA A 526 9.90 19.29 -6.91
N VAL A 527 8.99 20.22 -7.13
CA VAL A 527 8.16 20.84 -6.09
C VAL A 527 6.72 20.64 -6.50
N ASN A 528 5.87 20.25 -5.56
CA ASN A 528 4.43 20.16 -5.78
C ASN A 528 3.71 21.03 -4.76
N VAL A 529 2.66 21.73 -5.19
CA VAL A 529 1.75 22.45 -4.30
C VAL A 529 0.35 21.91 -4.55
N VAL A 530 -0.27 21.35 -3.52
CA VAL A 530 -1.57 20.69 -3.59
C VAL A 530 -2.53 21.31 -2.58
N PHE A 531 -3.74 21.63 -3.01
CA PHE A 531 -4.83 22.01 -2.12
C PHE A 531 -5.61 20.76 -1.71
N SER A 532 -5.73 20.57 -0.41
CA SER A 532 -6.34 19.37 0.16
C SER A 532 -7.26 19.74 1.33
N ARG A 533 -8.14 18.81 1.71
CA ARG A 533 -9.02 18.91 2.86
C ARG A 533 -8.79 17.70 3.76
N ASP A 534 -8.69 17.95 5.06
CA ASP A 534 -8.45 16.90 6.03
C ASP A 534 -9.09 17.27 7.38
N ASN A 535 -9.56 16.29 8.12
CA ASN A 535 -10.02 16.49 9.50
C ASN A 535 -8.86 16.39 10.51
N GLU A 536 -7.67 15.95 10.08
CA GLU A 536 -6.45 15.85 10.88
C GLU A 536 -5.27 16.61 10.24
N PRO A 537 -5.27 17.96 10.29
CA PRO A 537 -4.30 18.81 9.58
C PRO A 537 -2.83 18.59 9.93
N ALA A 538 -2.57 17.96 11.08
CA ALA A 538 -1.23 17.73 11.60
C ALA A 538 -0.46 16.61 10.88
N GLY A 539 -1.15 15.57 10.41
CA GLY A 539 -0.52 14.38 9.81
C GLY A 539 0.67 13.86 10.63
N SER A 540 1.75 13.45 9.94
CA SER A 540 3.00 12.97 10.56
C SER A 540 4.12 14.00 10.77
N GLY A 541 3.83 15.25 10.42
CA GLY A 541 4.80 16.33 10.45
C GLY A 541 5.07 16.88 11.85
N ARG A 542 6.29 17.37 12.05
CA ARG A 542 6.65 18.14 13.25
C ARG A 542 5.99 19.52 13.18
N PRO A 543 5.31 19.97 14.25
CA PRO A 543 4.64 21.27 14.24
C PRO A 543 5.67 22.40 14.10
N LYS A 544 5.33 23.39 13.28
CA LYS A 544 6.12 24.57 13.00
C LYS A 544 5.19 25.74 12.67
N THR A 545 5.70 26.95 12.80
CA THR A 545 5.03 28.15 12.31
C THR A 545 5.79 28.65 11.09
N LEU A 546 5.15 28.66 9.93
CA LEU A 546 5.74 29.09 8.65
C LEU A 546 4.85 30.19 8.06
N GLY A 547 5.45 31.33 7.73
CA GLY A 547 4.68 32.50 7.24
C GLY A 547 3.56 32.97 8.17
N GLY A 548 3.68 32.73 9.48
CA GLY A 548 2.64 33.06 10.47
C GLY A 548 1.47 32.08 10.55
N ARG A 549 1.51 30.97 9.79
CA ARG A 549 0.49 29.91 9.79
C ARG A 549 0.99 28.66 10.50
N ARG A 550 0.08 27.88 11.07
CA ARG A 550 0.40 26.55 11.62
C ARG A 550 0.74 25.63 10.47
N ALA A 551 1.86 24.94 10.57
CA ALA A 551 2.33 24.02 9.56
C ALA A 551 2.99 22.80 10.20
N HIS A 552 3.05 21.71 9.45
CA HIS A 552 3.60 20.43 9.90
C HIS A 552 4.60 19.93 8.87
N VAL A 553 5.88 19.89 9.27
CA VAL A 553 7.00 19.50 8.39
C VAL A 553 7.28 18.02 8.57
N GLU A 554 7.17 17.27 7.48
CA GLU A 554 7.26 15.81 7.43
C GLU A 554 8.45 15.39 6.56
N PRO A 555 9.64 15.22 7.16
CA PRO A 555 10.80 14.68 6.45
C PRO A 555 10.50 13.27 5.98
N GLY A 556 10.55 13.06 4.67
CA GLY A 556 10.35 11.77 4.04
C GLY A 556 8.89 11.33 3.95
N GLY A 557 7.93 12.26 4.01
CA GLY A 557 6.49 11.94 4.04
C GLY A 557 6.01 11.04 2.90
N HIS A 558 6.60 11.18 1.71
CA HIS A 558 6.32 10.34 0.54
C HIS A 558 7.55 9.52 0.09
N GLY A 559 8.53 9.30 0.98
CA GLY A 559 9.76 8.55 0.72
C GLY A 559 11.03 9.32 1.10
N ASP A 560 12.18 8.64 1.23
CA ASP A 560 13.42 9.21 1.78
C ASP A 560 13.95 10.47 1.04
N ASP A 561 13.62 10.61 -0.26
CA ASP A 561 14.00 11.73 -1.11
C ASP A 561 12.93 12.85 -1.15
N THR A 562 12.08 12.92 -0.13
CA THR A 562 10.96 13.86 -0.06
C THR A 562 10.96 14.68 1.23
N CYS A 563 10.39 15.88 1.19
CA CYS A 563 9.92 16.55 2.39
C CYS A 563 8.58 17.22 2.10
N VAL A 564 7.59 16.95 2.95
CA VAL A 564 6.22 17.44 2.81
C VAL A 564 5.95 18.46 3.92
N VAL A 565 5.28 19.54 3.60
CA VAL A 565 4.84 20.54 4.57
C VAL A 565 3.35 20.74 4.43
N ARG A 566 2.59 20.40 5.48
CA ARG A 566 1.13 20.60 5.54
C ARG A 566 0.85 21.91 6.24
N THR A 567 0.28 22.89 5.55
CA THR A 567 0.01 24.23 6.11
C THR A 567 -1.48 24.43 6.26
N GLU A 568 -1.90 24.70 7.50
CA GLU A 568 -3.30 25.00 7.81
C GLU A 568 -3.71 26.34 7.24
N TYR A 569 -4.77 26.34 6.45
CA TYR A 569 -5.33 27.56 5.87
C TYR A 569 -6.58 28.04 6.62
N ARG A 570 -7.57 27.16 6.78
CA ARG A 570 -8.89 27.51 7.33
C ARG A 570 -9.62 26.29 7.88
N ASP A 571 -10.17 26.44 9.07
CA ASP A 571 -11.15 25.53 9.63
C ASP A 571 -12.54 25.78 9.02
N TYR A 572 -13.30 24.72 8.76
CA TYR A 572 -14.69 24.79 8.32
C TYR A 572 -15.48 23.57 8.79
N ARG A 573 -16.79 23.57 8.55
CA ARG A 573 -17.62 22.39 8.73
C ARG A 573 -17.93 21.74 7.40
N ASP A 574 -17.66 20.45 7.30
CA ASP A 574 -18.01 19.66 6.13
C ASP A 574 -19.56 19.49 6.03
N PRO A 575 -20.08 19.01 4.89
CA PRO A 575 -21.52 18.75 4.71
C PRO A 575 -22.14 17.76 5.71
N SER A 576 -21.34 16.88 6.34
CA SER A 576 -21.78 15.97 7.40
C SER A 576 -21.83 16.65 8.78
N GLY A 577 -21.35 17.90 8.89
CA GLY A 577 -21.27 18.69 10.11
C GLY A 577 -20.00 18.45 10.94
N GLY A 578 -19.07 17.63 10.43
CA GLY A 578 -17.76 17.38 11.00
C GLY A 578 -16.82 18.58 10.89
N SER A 579 -15.76 18.59 11.70
CA SER A 579 -14.72 19.60 11.61
C SER A 579 -13.71 19.18 10.54
N ALA A 580 -13.45 20.07 9.59
CA ALA A 580 -12.47 19.86 8.54
C ALA A 580 -11.58 21.10 8.38
N VAL A 581 -10.41 20.90 7.81
CA VAL A 581 -9.41 21.94 7.58
C VAL A 581 -9.00 21.92 6.13
N GLU A 582 -9.04 23.09 5.48
CA GLU A 582 -8.39 23.28 4.19
C GLU A 582 -6.88 23.46 4.41
N LEU A 583 -6.10 22.71 3.64
CA LEU A 583 -4.66 22.60 3.75
C LEU A 583 -3.99 22.95 2.42
N VAL A 584 -2.82 23.58 2.53
CA VAL A 584 -1.85 23.60 1.43
C VAL A 584 -0.74 22.61 1.75
N LEU A 585 -0.60 21.60 0.92
CA LEU A 585 0.50 20.65 0.96
C LEU A 585 1.59 21.16 0.02
N LEU A 586 2.80 21.35 0.54
CA LEU A 586 3.97 21.63 -0.28
C LEU A 586 4.94 20.47 -0.18
N GLU A 587 5.25 19.87 -1.31
CA GLU A 587 6.14 18.72 -1.41
C GLU A 587 7.40 19.10 -2.17
N VAL A 588 8.56 18.73 -1.63
CA VAL A 588 9.83 18.86 -2.34
C VAL A 588 10.43 17.48 -2.50
N TRP A 589 10.70 17.12 -3.74
CA TRP A 589 11.36 15.88 -4.15
C TRP A 589 12.74 16.18 -4.69
N GLY A 590 13.73 15.36 -4.37
CA GLY A 590 15.03 15.42 -5.04
C GLY A 590 16.13 14.66 -4.32
N LYS A 591 17.23 14.36 -5.02
CA LYS A 591 18.36 13.59 -4.49
C LYS A 591 19.32 14.44 -3.64
N ARG A 592 18.78 15.09 -2.62
CA ARG A 592 19.54 15.91 -1.66
C ARG A 592 19.34 15.41 -0.25
N PRO A 593 20.27 15.66 0.69
CA PRO A 593 20.07 15.32 2.09
C PRO A 593 18.72 15.80 2.60
N GLN A 594 18.04 14.96 3.38
CA GLN A 594 16.68 15.25 3.86
C GLN A 594 16.54 16.61 4.57
N ARG A 595 17.62 17.05 5.26
CA ARG A 595 17.69 18.39 5.89
C ARG A 595 17.58 19.52 4.87
N GLU A 596 18.20 19.38 3.70
CA GLU A 596 18.17 20.38 2.62
C GLU A 596 16.82 20.40 1.90
N LEU A 597 16.22 19.22 1.69
CA LEU A 597 14.87 19.12 1.14
C LEU A 597 13.86 19.81 2.05
N CYS A 598 13.91 19.55 3.35
CA CYS A 598 13.02 20.22 4.29
C CYS A 598 13.31 21.70 4.45
N ALA A 599 14.58 22.14 4.41
CA ALA A 599 14.90 23.56 4.40
C ALA A 599 14.31 24.26 3.16
N THR A 600 14.37 23.60 2.00
CA THR A 600 13.74 24.09 0.77
C THR A 600 12.21 24.13 0.93
N ALA A 601 11.60 23.05 1.42
CA ALA A 601 10.16 22.95 1.59
C ALA A 601 9.62 24.00 2.56
N GLU A 602 10.30 24.24 3.69
CA GLU A 602 9.95 25.27 4.66
C GLU A 602 10.08 26.69 4.08
N THR A 603 11.13 26.94 3.29
CA THR A 603 11.36 28.23 2.64
C THR A 603 10.27 28.54 1.63
N LEU A 604 9.96 27.58 0.75
CA LEU A 604 8.90 27.70 -0.24
C LEU A 604 7.52 27.81 0.44
N THR A 605 7.28 27.05 1.51
CA THR A 605 6.03 27.13 2.27
C THR A 605 5.85 28.52 2.89
N THR A 606 6.93 29.14 3.37
CA THR A 606 6.86 30.51 3.89
C THR A 606 6.48 31.52 2.81
N ALA A 607 6.95 31.33 1.57
CA ALA A 607 6.53 32.14 0.43
C ALA A 607 5.06 31.90 0.08
N VAL A 608 4.64 30.64 -0.03
CA VAL A 608 3.24 30.26 -0.26
C VAL A 608 2.30 30.87 0.79
N ALA A 609 2.66 30.76 2.06
CA ALA A 609 1.85 31.27 3.17
C ALA A 609 1.64 32.79 3.12
N ALA A 610 2.56 33.54 2.51
CA ALA A 610 2.47 34.98 2.33
C ALA A 610 1.48 35.37 1.22
N GLU A 611 1.35 34.54 0.18
CA GLU A 611 0.40 34.74 -0.93
C GLU A 611 -1.03 34.32 -0.57
N LEU A 612 -1.20 33.46 0.45
CA LEU A 612 -2.51 33.02 0.91
C LEU A 612 -3.30 34.18 1.54
N PRO A 613 -4.59 34.38 1.18
CA PRO A 613 -5.45 35.39 1.79
C PRO A 613 -5.54 35.24 3.31
N ARG A 614 -5.63 36.37 4.03
CA ARG A 614 -5.76 36.40 5.49
C ARG A 614 -7.20 36.19 5.99
#